data_AF-A0A8H4U0C3-F1
#
_entry.id   AF-A0A8H4U0C3-F1
#
_cell.length_a   1.000
_cell.length_b   1.000
_cell.length_c   1.000
_cell.angle_alpha   90.00
_cell.angle_beta   90.00
_cell.angle_gamma   90.00
#
_symmetry.space_group_name_H-M   'P 1'
#
loop_
_entity.id
_entity.type
_entity.pdbx_description
1 polymer ?
#
loop_
_entity_poly.entity_id
_entity_poly.type
_entity_poly.pdbx_seq_one_letter_code
_entity_poly.pdbx_strand_id
1 'polypeptide(L)'
;MPSNLPKLLPASAAPFAPRPSSVDVILGSKVEPWLTRTLKPINIPRRPFNSTWQHQQCLAENLSSVAAIWTLTSLMLAKTPRSEFKQDGNNPLVEAIMNYELVHIDAYTVYVDMVYCNEVAFKLTPETIDALVKYHRDIHCVDVMADTHDWAGKKQECKKLHENFVQDINKFVFYTPVSTLEGLEEGGAGELLRKGS
;
A
#
# COMPACT_ATOMS: atom_id res chain seq x y z
N MET A 1 -6.81 11.32 -27.88
CA MET A 1 -6.19 11.66 -26.58
C MET A 1 -7.27 11.54 -25.53
N PRO A 2 -7.28 10.53 -24.63
CA PRO A 2 -8.22 10.56 -23.53
C PRO A 2 -7.83 11.73 -22.63
N SER A 3 -8.79 12.59 -22.34
CA SER A 3 -8.66 13.70 -21.40
C SER A 3 -8.29 13.13 -20.03
N ASN A 4 -7.05 13.35 -19.59
CA ASN A 4 -6.66 13.20 -18.18
C ASN A 4 -7.37 14.31 -17.40
N LEU A 5 -8.65 14.09 -17.07
CA LEU A 5 -9.27 14.83 -15.99
C LEU A 5 -8.46 14.51 -14.73
N PRO A 6 -8.07 15.50 -13.91
CA PRO A 6 -7.44 15.22 -12.63
C PRO A 6 -8.37 14.31 -11.83
N LYS A 7 -7.92 13.10 -11.54
CA LYS A 7 -8.64 12.19 -10.66
C LYS A 7 -8.59 12.81 -9.26
N LEU A 8 -9.68 13.48 -8.87
CA LEU A 8 -9.76 14.19 -7.60
C LEU A 8 -9.81 13.15 -6.49
N LEU A 9 -8.67 12.93 -5.84
CA LEU A 9 -8.61 12.17 -4.61
C LEU A 9 -9.13 13.01 -3.43
N PRO A 10 -9.70 12.37 -2.40
CA PRO A 10 -10.05 13.06 -1.16
C PRO A 10 -8.80 13.58 -0.44
N ALA A 11 -9.00 14.54 0.47
CA ALA A 11 -7.91 15.14 1.26
C ALA A 11 -7.13 14.10 2.10
N SER A 12 -7.73 12.96 2.44
CA SER A 12 -7.09 11.84 3.14
C SER A 12 -5.97 11.18 2.32
N ALA A 13 -5.99 11.32 1.00
CA ALA A 13 -4.93 10.85 0.11
C ALA A 13 -3.75 11.83 0.02
N ALA A 14 -3.85 13.04 0.59
CA ALA A 14 -2.75 14.00 0.56
C ALA A 14 -1.53 13.48 1.33
N PRO A 15 -0.31 13.86 0.94
CA PRO A 15 0.89 13.45 1.67
C PRO A 15 0.83 13.85 3.14
N PHE A 16 1.30 12.96 4.02
CA PHE A 16 1.28 13.13 5.48
C PHE A 16 -0.12 13.25 6.12
N ALA A 17 -1.20 13.16 5.34
CA ALA A 17 -2.55 13.17 5.91
C ALA A 17 -2.78 11.91 6.77
N PRO A 18 -3.50 12.04 7.90
CA PRO A 18 -3.86 10.89 8.72
C PRO A 18 -4.79 9.95 7.96
N ARG A 19 -4.87 8.70 8.43
CA ARG A 19 -5.86 7.74 7.94
C ARG A 19 -7.28 8.33 8.09
N PRO A 20 -8.13 8.25 7.06
CA PRO A 20 -9.50 8.73 7.18
C PRO A 20 -10.31 7.88 8.17
N SER A 21 -11.19 8.52 8.93
CA SER A 21 -12.19 7.84 9.76
C SER A 21 -13.36 7.28 8.96
N SER A 22 -13.53 7.74 7.71
CA SER A 22 -14.54 7.30 6.76
C SER A 22 -13.94 7.26 5.36
N VAL A 23 -14.02 6.12 4.68
CA VAL A 23 -13.59 5.93 3.30
C VAL A 23 -14.68 6.41 2.35
N ASP A 24 -14.31 7.25 1.40
CA ASP A 24 -15.21 7.72 0.35
C ASP A 24 -15.40 6.60 -0.70
N VAL A 25 -16.62 6.08 -0.75
CA VAL A 25 -17.03 5.03 -1.69
C VAL A 25 -18.09 5.59 -2.63
N ILE A 26 -17.82 5.53 -3.94
CA ILE A 26 -18.76 5.91 -4.98
C ILE A 26 -19.21 4.65 -5.72
N LEU A 27 -20.50 4.31 -5.59
CA LEU A 27 -21.15 3.24 -6.34
C LEU A 27 -22.04 3.80 -7.44
N GLY A 28 -22.13 3.07 -8.56
CA GLY A 28 -23.11 3.34 -9.61
C GLY A 28 -24.54 3.01 -9.20
N SER A 29 -25.49 3.29 -10.10
CA SER A 29 -26.91 3.00 -9.87
C SER A 29 -27.25 1.50 -9.85
N LYS A 30 -26.35 0.66 -10.35
CA LYS A 30 -26.48 -0.80 -10.37
C LYS A 30 -25.38 -1.42 -9.53
N VAL A 31 -25.77 -2.36 -8.66
CA VAL A 31 -24.82 -3.14 -7.85
C VAL A 31 -24.34 -4.33 -8.67
N GLU A 32 -23.02 -4.49 -8.75
CA GLU A 32 -22.42 -5.66 -9.37
C GLU A 32 -22.59 -6.91 -8.48
N PRO A 33 -22.94 -8.09 -9.04
CA PRO A 33 -23.22 -9.29 -8.24
C PRO A 33 -22.05 -9.76 -7.35
N TRP A 34 -20.81 -9.52 -7.77
CA TRP A 34 -19.62 -9.85 -6.99
C TRP A 34 -19.59 -9.07 -5.67
N LEU A 35 -19.99 -7.79 -5.68
CA LEU A 35 -19.96 -6.94 -4.50
C LEU A 35 -20.90 -7.47 -3.42
N THR A 36 -22.12 -7.87 -3.81
CA THR A 36 -23.05 -8.51 -2.87
C THR A 36 -22.51 -9.84 -2.34
N ARG A 37 -21.82 -10.63 -3.18
CA ARG A 37 -21.22 -11.91 -2.76
C ARG A 37 -20.11 -11.69 -1.73
N THR A 38 -19.27 -10.68 -1.93
CA THR A 38 -18.17 -10.31 -1.04
C THR A 38 -18.66 -9.70 0.27
N LEU A 39 -19.65 -8.81 0.24
CA LEU A 39 -20.10 -8.11 1.44
C LEU A 39 -20.99 -8.99 2.33
N LYS A 40 -21.76 -9.94 1.78
CA LYS A 40 -22.68 -10.79 2.55
C LYS A 40 -22.03 -11.52 3.73
N PRO A 41 -20.87 -12.20 3.57
CA PRO A 41 -20.18 -12.88 4.66
C PRO A 41 -19.73 -11.95 5.78
N ILE A 42 -19.23 -10.76 5.43
CA ILE A 42 -18.59 -9.82 6.37
C ILE A 42 -19.55 -8.75 6.94
N ASN A 43 -20.80 -8.76 6.48
CA ASN A 43 -21.85 -7.85 6.93
C ASN A 43 -22.35 -8.25 8.33
N ILE A 44 -21.67 -7.75 9.36
CA ILE A 44 -22.00 -8.01 10.76
C ILE A 44 -22.33 -6.67 11.44
N PRO A 45 -23.55 -6.48 11.98
CA PRO A 45 -24.70 -7.41 11.93
C PRO A 45 -25.28 -7.53 10.51
N ARG A 46 -25.95 -8.66 10.20
CA ARG A 46 -26.49 -8.97 8.87
C ARG A 46 -27.63 -8.03 8.44
N ARG A 47 -27.26 -6.84 7.95
CA ARG A 47 -28.18 -5.84 7.40
C ARG A 47 -28.67 -6.24 5.99
N PRO A 48 -29.86 -5.79 5.57
CA PRO A 48 -30.36 -6.05 4.22
C PRO A 48 -29.54 -5.31 3.15
N PHE A 49 -29.44 -5.93 1.97
CA PHE A 49 -28.75 -5.41 0.78
C PHE A 49 -29.74 -5.18 -0.36
N ASN A 50 -30.73 -4.32 -0.12
CA ASN A 50 -31.84 -4.04 -1.03
C ASN A 50 -31.60 -2.80 -1.92
N SER A 51 -30.57 -2.00 -1.62
CA SER A 51 -30.25 -0.77 -2.33
C SER A 51 -28.75 -0.59 -2.54
N THR A 52 -28.38 0.22 -3.53
CA THR A 52 -26.98 0.65 -3.77
C THR A 52 -26.40 1.34 -2.54
N TRP A 53 -27.19 2.19 -1.89
CA TRP A 53 -26.78 2.92 -0.69
C TRP A 53 -26.38 1.97 0.47
N GLN A 54 -27.11 0.87 0.68
CA GLN A 54 -26.75 -0.12 1.71
C GLN A 54 -25.43 -0.84 1.40
N HIS A 55 -25.14 -1.13 0.13
CA HIS A 55 -23.85 -1.71 -0.27
C HIS A 55 -22.73 -0.70 -0.07
N GLN A 56 -22.96 0.56 -0.46
CA GLN A 56 -21.99 1.65 -0.31
C GLN A 56 -21.64 1.84 1.17
N GLN A 57 -22.65 1.91 2.04
CA GLN A 57 -22.44 2.08 3.46
C GLN A 57 -21.70 0.88 4.08
N CYS A 58 -22.09 -0.35 3.76
CA CYS A 58 -21.41 -1.53 4.30
C CYS A 58 -19.95 -1.63 3.84
N LEU A 59 -19.67 -1.32 2.57
CA LEU A 59 -18.31 -1.28 2.05
C LEU A 59 -17.49 -0.17 2.74
N ALA A 60 -18.05 1.03 2.84
CA ALA A 60 -17.39 2.15 3.52
C ALA A 60 -17.11 1.83 5.00
N GLU A 61 -18.07 1.27 5.74
CA GLU A 61 -17.91 0.88 7.15
C GLU A 61 -16.77 -0.14 7.32
N ASN A 62 -16.72 -1.17 6.47
CA ASN A 62 -15.66 -2.18 6.53
C ASN A 62 -14.29 -1.58 6.20
N LEU A 63 -14.17 -0.82 5.12
CA LEU A 63 -12.88 -0.22 4.71
C LEU A 63 -12.38 0.88 5.66
N SER A 64 -13.28 1.50 6.42
CA SER A 64 -12.95 2.53 7.42
C SER A 64 -12.49 1.94 8.76
N SER A 65 -12.66 0.63 8.98
CA SER A 65 -12.18 -0.07 10.17
C SER A 65 -10.68 0.11 10.35
N VAL A 66 -10.19 0.31 11.57
CA VAL A 66 -8.74 0.38 11.85
C VAL A 66 -8.03 -0.91 11.44
N ALA A 67 -8.73 -2.05 11.46
CA ALA A 67 -8.20 -3.34 11.03
C ALA A 67 -8.18 -3.53 9.49
N ALA A 68 -8.78 -2.62 8.71
CA ALA A 68 -8.83 -2.72 7.26
C ALA A 68 -7.49 -2.34 6.62
N ILE A 69 -6.49 -3.20 6.80
CA ILE A 69 -5.17 -3.10 6.21
C ILE A 69 -5.04 -4.13 5.11
N TRP A 70 -4.47 -3.69 4.00
CA TRP A 70 -4.24 -4.49 2.81
C TRP A 70 -2.76 -4.71 2.60
N THR A 71 -2.37 -5.98 2.51
CA THR A 71 -1.01 -6.36 2.08
C THR A 71 -0.96 -6.23 0.56
N LEU A 72 -0.28 -5.18 0.08
CA LEU A 72 -0.14 -4.92 -1.36
C LEU A 72 0.87 -5.87 -2.00
N THR A 73 1.99 -6.08 -1.32
CA THR A 73 3.07 -6.99 -1.74
C THR A 73 4.03 -7.23 -0.58
N SER A 74 5.04 -8.07 -0.81
CA SER A 74 6.12 -8.34 0.14
C SER A 74 7.46 -8.15 -0.55
N LEU A 75 8.37 -7.40 0.07
CA LEU A 75 9.71 -7.15 -0.44
C LEU A 75 10.74 -7.92 0.39
N MET A 76 11.68 -8.59 -0.28
CA MET A 76 12.90 -9.06 0.38
C MET A 76 13.91 -7.93 0.40
N LEU A 77 14.22 -7.40 1.58
CA LEU A 77 15.12 -6.28 1.78
C LEU A 77 16.34 -6.72 2.58
N ALA A 78 17.50 -6.13 2.28
CA ALA A 78 18.70 -6.35 3.08
C ALA A 78 18.52 -5.77 4.49
N LYS A 79 19.09 -6.44 5.50
CA LYS A 79 19.05 -6.02 6.91
C LYS A 79 20.13 -5.01 7.27
N THR A 80 21.23 -5.01 6.51
CA THR A 80 22.41 -4.16 6.71
C THR A 80 22.96 -3.71 5.36
N PRO A 81 23.86 -2.70 5.32
CA PRO A 81 24.63 -2.38 4.12
C PRO A 81 25.44 -3.59 3.62
N ARG A 82 25.74 -3.62 2.31
CA ARG A 82 26.41 -4.77 1.68
C ARG A 82 27.79 -5.05 2.28
N SER A 83 28.50 -4.03 2.73
CA SER A 83 29.80 -4.16 3.41
C SER A 83 29.73 -4.94 4.74
N GLU A 84 28.55 -5.04 5.32
CA GLU A 84 28.30 -5.68 6.63
C GLU A 84 27.58 -7.03 6.50
N PHE A 85 27.40 -7.54 5.28
CA PHE A 85 26.80 -8.85 5.06
C PHE A 85 27.60 -9.93 5.77
N LYS A 86 26.88 -10.77 6.52
CA LYS A 86 27.46 -11.96 7.14
C LYS A 86 27.76 -12.95 6.04
N GLN A 87 29.01 -13.37 5.92
CA GLN A 87 29.41 -14.41 4.98
C GLN A 87 29.46 -15.74 5.72
N ASP A 88 28.77 -16.74 5.18
CA ASP A 88 28.94 -18.15 5.57
C ASP A 88 29.38 -18.94 4.34
N GLY A 89 30.64 -19.36 4.32
CA GLY A 89 31.29 -19.97 3.15
C GLY A 89 30.71 -21.30 2.71
N ASN A 90 29.79 -21.90 3.48
CA ASN A 90 29.28 -23.25 3.21
C ASN A 90 27.79 -23.31 2.82
N ASN A 91 26.98 -22.26 3.01
CA ASN A 91 25.53 -22.33 2.72
C ASN A 91 24.88 -20.99 2.30
N PRO A 92 24.60 -20.79 1.00
CA PRO A 92 23.95 -19.59 0.49
C PRO A 92 22.54 -19.31 1.06
N LEU A 93 21.80 -20.35 1.48
CA LEU A 93 20.47 -20.16 2.08
C LEU A 93 20.57 -19.57 3.49
N VAL A 94 21.56 -20.03 4.27
CA VAL A 94 21.83 -19.49 5.61
C VAL A 94 22.27 -18.04 5.50
N GLU A 95 23.15 -17.73 4.55
CA GLU A 95 23.55 -16.36 4.25
C GLU A 95 22.35 -15.46 3.88
N ALA A 96 21.46 -15.94 3.02
CA ALA A 96 20.25 -15.20 2.65
C ALA A 96 19.33 -14.93 3.85
N ILE A 97 19.09 -15.93 4.70
CA ILE A 97 18.28 -15.78 5.92
C ILE A 97 18.92 -14.78 6.90
N MET A 98 20.25 -14.78 6.99
CA MET A 98 20.99 -13.89 7.87
C MET A 98 20.97 -12.44 7.40
N ASN A 99 21.01 -12.20 6.10
CA ASN A 99 21.21 -10.87 5.51
C ASN A 99 19.94 -10.21 4.99
N TYR A 100 18.86 -10.97 4.77
CA TYR A 100 17.59 -10.43 4.24
C TYR A 100 16.43 -10.66 5.20
N GLU A 101 15.47 -9.74 5.16
CA GLU A 101 14.17 -9.84 5.80
C GLU A 101 13.03 -9.63 4.79
N LEU A 102 11.87 -10.17 5.12
CA LEU A 102 10.65 -9.95 4.37
C LEU A 102 9.89 -8.78 5.01
N VAL A 103 9.63 -7.72 4.22
CA VAL A 103 8.85 -6.56 4.64
C VAL A 103 7.54 -6.56 3.86
N HIS A 104 6.42 -6.60 4.59
CA HIS A 104 5.10 -6.45 4.00
C HIS A 104 4.81 -4.98 3.72
N ILE A 105 4.31 -4.71 2.51
CA ILE A 105 3.92 -3.37 2.07
C ILE A 105 2.43 -3.23 2.32
N ASP A 106 2.13 -2.62 3.46
CA ASP A 106 0.77 -2.51 3.97
C ASP A 106 0.18 -1.15 3.66
N ALA A 107 -1.11 -1.13 3.34
CA ALA A 107 -1.83 0.07 2.97
C ALA A 107 -3.29 0.03 3.44
N TYR A 108 -3.92 1.20 3.58
CA TYR A 108 -5.34 1.33 3.83
C TYR A 108 -6.04 1.97 2.63
N THR A 109 -7.31 1.65 2.45
CA THR A 109 -8.11 2.27 1.38
C THR A 109 -8.41 3.72 1.74
N VAL A 110 -8.24 4.63 0.79
CA VAL A 110 -8.62 6.05 0.95
C VAL A 110 -9.81 6.44 0.08
N TYR A 111 -10.02 5.72 -1.03
CA TYR A 111 -11.06 6.04 -2.00
C TYR A 111 -11.44 4.84 -2.85
N VAL A 112 -12.72 4.68 -3.14
CA VAL A 112 -13.26 3.68 -4.06
C VAL A 112 -14.17 4.38 -5.07
N ASP A 113 -13.89 4.19 -6.35
CA ASP A 113 -14.72 4.72 -7.43
C ASP A 113 -15.11 3.59 -8.38
N MET A 114 -16.39 3.19 -8.33
CA MET A 114 -16.99 2.20 -9.24
C MET A 114 -17.82 2.86 -10.36
N VAL A 115 -17.67 4.17 -10.60
CA VAL A 115 -18.44 4.91 -11.61
C VAL A 115 -17.56 5.42 -12.73
N TYR A 116 -16.49 6.15 -12.42
CA TYR A 116 -15.67 6.81 -13.45
C TYR A 116 -14.44 5.98 -13.79
N CYS A 117 -13.63 5.63 -12.79
CA CYS A 117 -12.37 4.92 -13.00
C CYS A 117 -12.45 3.42 -12.73
N ASN A 118 -13.45 2.94 -11.99
CA ASN A 118 -13.58 1.54 -11.60
C ASN A 118 -12.35 1.02 -10.82
N GLU A 119 -11.82 1.85 -9.93
CA GLU A 119 -10.56 1.65 -9.21
C GLU A 119 -10.69 1.93 -7.70
N VAL A 120 -9.80 1.30 -6.94
CA VAL A 120 -9.57 1.53 -5.51
C VAL A 120 -8.22 2.20 -5.36
N ALA A 121 -8.16 3.21 -4.49
CA ALA A 121 -6.94 3.91 -4.14
C ALA A 121 -6.51 3.52 -2.72
N PHE A 122 -5.25 3.14 -2.58
CA PHE A 122 -4.60 2.75 -1.34
C PHE A 122 -3.49 3.73 -1.00
N LYS A 123 -3.36 4.02 0.30
CA LYS A 123 -2.24 4.78 0.85
C LYS A 123 -1.48 3.91 1.84
N LEU A 124 -0.16 3.95 1.75
CA LEU A 124 0.71 3.16 2.63
C LEU A 124 0.46 3.50 4.10
N THR A 125 0.58 2.49 4.95
CA THR A 125 0.55 2.69 6.39
C THR A 125 1.76 3.50 6.85
N PRO A 126 1.66 4.27 7.95
CA PRO A 126 2.82 4.94 8.54
C PRO A 126 3.97 3.97 8.81
N GLU A 127 3.66 2.74 9.28
CA GLU A 127 4.65 1.71 9.57
C GLU A 127 5.41 1.27 8.31
N THR A 128 4.71 1.11 7.18
CA THR A 128 5.33 0.78 5.90
C THR A 128 6.20 1.93 5.41
N ILE A 129 5.70 3.18 5.50
CA ILE A 129 6.46 4.37 5.11
C ILE A 129 7.74 4.47 5.94
N ASP A 130 7.64 4.32 7.26
CA ASP A 130 8.78 4.40 8.18
C ASP A 130 9.80 3.30 7.90
N ALA A 131 9.36 2.07 7.65
CA ALA A 131 10.24 0.96 7.27
C ALA A 131 11.01 1.25 5.97
N LEU A 132 10.32 1.76 4.94
CA LEU A 132 10.93 2.09 3.66
C LEU A 132 11.87 3.30 3.75
N VAL A 133 11.51 4.32 4.52
CA VAL A 133 12.34 5.51 4.78
C VAL A 133 13.61 5.10 5.52
N LYS A 134 13.48 4.25 6.55
CA LYS A 134 14.62 3.72 7.29
C LYS A 134 15.54 2.89 6.39
N TYR A 135 14.97 1.95 5.63
CA TYR A 135 15.74 1.14 4.67
C TYR A 135 16.49 2.02 3.65
N HIS A 136 15.81 3.02 3.08
CA HIS A 136 16.43 3.93 2.13
C HIS A 136 17.60 4.69 2.74
N ARG A 137 17.47 5.15 3.99
CA ARG A 137 18.52 5.92 4.68
C ARG A 137 19.71 5.06 5.08
N ASP A 138 19.43 3.98 5.79
CA ASP A 138 20.44 3.25 6.54
C ASP A 138 21.17 2.22 5.67
N ILE A 139 20.56 1.82 4.55
CA ILE A 139 21.08 0.76 3.68
C ILE A 139 21.28 1.29 2.26
N HIS A 140 20.21 1.69 1.56
CA HIS A 140 20.31 2.10 0.16
C HIS A 140 21.26 3.29 -0.04
N CYS A 141 21.08 4.36 0.74
CA CYS A 141 21.97 5.52 0.69
C CYS A 141 23.41 5.19 1.07
N VAL A 142 23.63 4.29 2.03
CA VAL A 142 24.98 3.87 2.45
C VAL A 142 25.67 3.10 1.32
N ASP A 143 24.98 2.14 0.71
CA ASP A 143 25.51 1.34 -0.40
C ASP A 143 25.79 2.22 -1.64
N VAL A 144 24.85 3.10 -2.02
CA VAL A 144 25.05 4.05 -3.13
C VAL A 144 26.26 4.96 -2.87
N MET A 145 26.44 5.40 -1.61
CA MET A 145 27.60 6.18 -1.21
C MET A 145 28.89 5.36 -1.22
N ALA A 146 28.86 4.06 -0.93
CA ALA A 146 30.06 3.22 -1.02
C ALA A 146 30.47 2.96 -2.47
N ASP A 147 29.48 2.71 -3.35
CA ASP A 147 29.70 2.32 -4.76
C ASP A 147 30.07 3.51 -5.68
N THR A 148 29.73 4.74 -5.28
CA THR A 148 30.05 5.94 -6.07
C THR A 148 31.46 6.45 -5.74
N HIS A 149 32.24 6.88 -6.74
CA HIS A 149 33.54 7.54 -6.50
C HIS A 149 33.39 8.76 -5.56
N ASP A 150 34.42 9.09 -4.76
CA ASP A 150 34.35 10.21 -3.82
C ASP A 150 34.52 11.55 -4.56
N TRP A 151 33.60 12.48 -4.33
CA TRP A 151 33.63 13.81 -4.96
C TRP A 151 32.96 14.87 -4.08
N ALA A 152 33.37 16.13 -4.27
CA ALA A 152 32.88 17.25 -3.48
C ALA A 152 31.40 17.53 -3.76
N GLY A 153 30.52 17.14 -2.82
CA GLY A 153 29.06 17.32 -2.94
C GLY A 153 28.28 16.00 -2.88
N LYS A 154 28.94 14.86 -2.98
CA LYS A 154 28.35 13.52 -2.90
C LYS A 154 27.42 13.33 -1.70
N LYS A 155 27.86 13.74 -0.50
CA LYS A 155 27.04 13.68 0.74
C LYS A 155 25.78 14.54 0.66
N GLN A 156 25.88 15.72 0.04
CA GLN A 156 24.75 16.64 -0.12
C GLN A 156 23.73 16.07 -1.12
N GLU A 157 24.18 15.47 -2.22
CA GLU A 157 23.29 14.86 -3.20
C GLU A 157 22.57 13.64 -2.61
N CYS A 158 23.28 12.81 -1.84
CA CYS A 158 22.66 11.67 -1.14
C CYS A 158 21.60 12.11 -0.12
N LYS A 159 21.85 13.20 0.61
CA LYS A 159 20.85 13.80 1.50
C LYS A 159 19.61 14.25 0.72
N LYS A 160 19.80 14.94 -0.40
CA LYS A 160 18.72 15.39 -1.27
C LYS A 160 17.92 14.22 -1.88
N LEU A 161 18.60 13.15 -2.28
CA LEU A 161 17.98 11.92 -2.77
C LEU A 161 17.04 11.34 -1.70
N HIS A 162 17.50 11.24 -0.45
CA HIS A 162 16.68 10.74 0.64
C HIS A 162 15.50 11.66 0.98
N GLU A 163 15.71 12.98 0.98
CA GLU A 163 14.63 13.95 1.19
C GLU A 163 13.54 13.85 0.11
N ASN A 164 13.93 13.69 -1.16
CA ASN A 164 13.01 13.44 -2.26
C ASN A 164 12.26 12.12 -2.07
N PHE A 165 12.96 11.05 -1.72
CA PHE A 165 12.34 9.75 -1.44
C PHE A 165 11.26 9.85 -0.35
N VAL A 166 11.55 10.55 0.76
CA VAL A 166 10.58 10.78 1.84
C VAL A 166 9.34 11.52 1.32
N GLN A 167 9.51 12.51 0.46
CA GLN A 167 8.38 13.24 -0.13
C GLN A 167 7.56 12.35 -1.07
N ASP A 168 8.22 11.57 -1.92
CA ASP A 168 7.56 10.77 -2.94
C ASP A 168 6.82 9.58 -2.34
N ILE A 169 7.41 8.89 -1.35
CA ILE A 169 6.74 7.76 -0.68
C ILE A 169 5.51 8.22 0.12
N ASN A 170 5.52 9.43 0.67
CA ASN A 170 4.36 9.99 1.36
C ASN A 170 3.25 10.43 0.40
N LYS A 171 3.59 10.80 -0.84
CA LYS A 171 2.63 11.13 -1.91
C LYS A 171 2.12 9.90 -2.64
N PHE A 172 2.78 8.75 -2.46
CA PHE A 172 2.47 7.54 -3.19
C PHE A 172 1.05 7.06 -2.87
N VAL A 173 0.26 6.91 -3.94
CA VAL A 173 -1.07 6.32 -3.89
C VAL A 173 -1.09 5.19 -4.90
N PHE A 174 -1.41 4.00 -4.42
CA PHE A 174 -1.50 2.81 -5.24
C PHE A 174 -2.94 2.61 -5.74
N TYR A 175 -3.11 2.40 -7.04
CA TYR A 175 -4.42 2.15 -7.65
C TYR A 175 -4.51 0.73 -8.18
N THR A 176 -5.66 0.11 -7.97
CA THR A 176 -5.98 -1.22 -8.51
C THR A 176 -7.45 -1.27 -8.94
N PRO A 177 -7.83 -2.16 -9.88
CA PRO A 177 -9.24 -2.36 -10.22
C PRO A 177 -10.09 -2.74 -9.00
N VAL A 178 -11.36 -2.31 -8.98
CA VAL A 178 -12.29 -2.62 -7.87
C VAL A 178 -12.57 -4.11 -7.70
N SER A 179 -12.36 -4.92 -8.74
CA SER A 179 -12.45 -6.38 -8.66
C SER A 179 -11.48 -6.97 -7.62
N THR A 180 -10.42 -6.26 -7.26
CA THR A 180 -9.54 -6.71 -6.18
C THR A 180 -10.24 -6.77 -4.83
N LEU A 181 -11.28 -5.95 -4.61
CA LEU A 181 -12.09 -6.03 -3.39
C LEU A 181 -12.88 -7.34 -3.29
N GLU A 182 -12.91 -8.20 -4.31
CA GLU A 182 -13.46 -9.55 -4.16
C GLU A 182 -12.73 -10.37 -3.08
N GLY A 183 -11.46 -10.05 -2.80
CA GLY A 183 -10.65 -10.64 -1.73
C GLY A 183 -10.82 -9.98 -0.35
N LEU A 184 -11.80 -9.10 -0.17
CA LEU A 184 -12.08 -8.44 1.10
C LEU A 184 -12.49 -9.45 2.18
N GLU A 185 -11.80 -9.42 3.32
CA GLU A 185 -12.04 -10.28 4.47
C GLU A 185 -12.80 -9.55 5.58
N GLU A 186 -13.15 -10.29 6.65
CA GLU A 186 -13.81 -9.71 7.82
C GLU A 186 -12.96 -8.60 8.44
N GLY A 187 -13.60 -7.48 8.80
CA GLY A 187 -12.89 -6.31 9.33
C GLY A 187 -12.26 -5.42 8.26
N GLY A 188 -12.45 -5.75 6.98
CA GLY A 188 -12.08 -4.93 5.82
C GLY A 188 -10.64 -5.10 5.32
N ALA A 189 -9.91 -6.08 5.87
CA ALA A 189 -8.56 -6.43 5.44
C ALA A 189 -8.58 -7.20 4.10
N GLY A 190 -7.41 -7.37 3.49
CA GLY A 190 -7.28 -8.17 2.27
C GLY A 190 -5.83 -8.26 1.79
N GLU A 191 -5.61 -9.03 0.74
CA GLU A 191 -4.29 -9.17 0.12
C GLU A 191 -4.42 -9.06 -1.41
N LEU A 192 -3.52 -8.32 -2.05
CA LEU A 192 -3.49 -8.25 -3.53
C LEU A 192 -2.74 -9.44 -4.16
N LEU A 193 -1.99 -10.19 -3.35
CA LEU A 193 -1.25 -11.36 -3.79
C LEU A 193 -2.26 -12.46 -4.14
N ARG A 194 -2.49 -12.61 -5.44
CA ARG A 194 -3.44 -13.57 -6.01
C ARG A 194 -3.22 -14.96 -5.37
N LYS A 195 -4.26 -15.55 -4.79
CA LYS A 195 -4.29 -17.02 -4.62
C LYS A 195 -4.18 -17.60 -6.02
N GLY A 196 -3.09 -18.32 -6.30
CA GLY A 196 -2.88 -18.99 -7.58
C GLY A 196 -4.15 -19.73 -7.98
N SER A 197 -4.62 -19.44 -9.19
CA SER A 197 -5.78 -20.10 -9.80
C SER A 197 -5.47 -21.57 -10.09
#